data_AF-A0A9W9DD77-F1
#
_entry.id   AF-A0A9W9DD77-F1
#
_cell.length_a   1.000
_cell.length_b   1.000
_cell.length_c   1.000
_cell.angle_alpha   90.00
_cell.angle_beta   90.00
_cell.angle_gamma   90.00
#
_symmetry.space_group_name_H-M   'P 1'
#
loop_
_entity.id
_entity.type
_entity.pdbx_description
1 polymer ?
#
loop_
_entity_poly.entity_id
_entity_poly.type
_entity_poly.pdbx_seq_one_letter_code
_entity_poly.pdbx_strand_id
1 'polypeptide(L)'
;MSSKRGRKRNDNLPPNRARDVQRAFRARRAAHLQALEQRVSELEEENSCLRQALNLPPANRPTLGKGPTGKDKPKTYNPHSLATMSMHSRDFSDSPPSTRMSSHSP
;
A
#
# COMPACT_ATOMS: atom_id res chain seq x y z
N MET A 1 1.53 -33.86 0.36
CA MET A 1 0.83 -33.22 -0.78
C MET A 1 1.38 -31.82 -0.97
N SER A 2 2.44 -31.70 -1.78
CA SER A 2 3.22 -30.46 -1.94
C SER A 2 2.43 -29.41 -2.73
N SER A 3 2.30 -28.23 -2.15
CA SER A 3 1.48 -27.10 -2.58
C SER A 3 1.80 -26.66 -4.02
N LYS A 4 0.97 -27.08 -4.98
CA LYS A 4 0.93 -26.55 -6.36
C LYS A 4 0.23 -25.19 -6.40
N ARG A 5 0.81 -24.18 -5.75
CA ARG A 5 0.43 -22.78 -5.96
C ARG A 5 1.64 -21.99 -6.46
N GLY A 6 1.68 -21.74 -7.77
CA GLY A 6 2.60 -20.79 -8.36
C GLY A 6 2.95 -21.10 -9.81
N ARG A 7 2.61 -20.19 -10.73
CA ARG A 7 3.28 -20.10 -12.03
C ARG A 7 4.72 -19.66 -11.75
N LYS A 8 5.71 -20.49 -12.10
CA LYS A 8 7.14 -20.19 -11.94
C LYS A 8 7.41 -18.79 -12.54
N ARG A 9 8.07 -17.91 -11.80
CA ARG A 9 8.54 -16.64 -12.35
C ARG A 9 9.50 -16.98 -13.48
N ASN A 10 9.05 -16.75 -14.72
CA ASN A 10 9.93 -16.82 -15.88
C ASN A 10 10.55 -15.44 -16.05
N ASP A 11 11.81 -15.31 -15.64
CA ASP A 11 12.59 -14.09 -15.85
C ASP A 11 13.01 -13.92 -17.33
N ASN A 12 12.78 -14.96 -18.14
CA ASN A 12 12.93 -14.95 -19.59
C ASN A 12 11.64 -14.57 -20.33
N LEU A 13 10.67 -13.95 -19.66
CA LEU A 13 9.46 -13.46 -20.34
C LEU A 13 9.88 -12.39 -21.37
N PRO A 14 9.40 -12.49 -22.62
CA PRO A 14 9.77 -11.55 -23.66
C PRO A 14 9.50 -10.10 -23.23
N PRO A 15 10.35 -9.13 -23.63
CA PRO A 15 10.15 -7.72 -23.34
C PRO A 15 8.73 -7.30 -23.71
N ASN A 16 7.95 -6.87 -22.72
CA ASN A 16 6.60 -6.37 -22.92
C ASN A 16 6.56 -4.94 -22.39
N ARG A 17 6.51 -3.99 -23.34
CA ARG A 17 6.48 -2.54 -23.09
C ARG A 17 5.51 -2.15 -21.97
N ALA A 18 4.33 -2.77 -21.90
CA ALA A 18 3.35 -2.48 -20.85
C ALA A 18 3.83 -2.90 -19.45
N ARG A 19 4.52 -4.05 -19.33
CA ARG A 19 5.09 -4.51 -18.06
C ARG A 19 6.21 -3.60 -17.59
N ASP A 20 7.06 -3.13 -18.49
CA ASP A 20 8.18 -2.25 -18.15
C ASP A 20 7.70 -0.88 -17.68
N VAL A 21 6.67 -0.33 -18.34
CA VAL A 21 5.98 0.88 -17.87
C VAL A 21 5.44 0.71 -16.45
N GLN A 22 4.76 -0.41 -16.16
CA GLN A 22 4.26 -0.69 -14.80
C GLN A 22 5.39 -0.89 -13.78
N ARG A 23 6.48 -1.56 -14.17
CA ARG A 23 7.65 -1.75 -13.29
C ARG A 23 8.28 -0.39 -12.96
N ALA A 24 8.49 0.45 -13.96
CA ALA A 24 9.01 1.80 -13.79
C ALA A 24 8.07 2.68 -12.93
N PHE A 25 6.76 2.60 -13.14
CA PHE A 25 5.79 3.32 -12.32
C PHE A 25 5.83 2.87 -10.86
N ARG A 26 5.88 1.56 -10.60
CA ARG A 26 6.00 1.02 -9.24
C ARG A 26 7.31 1.45 -8.58
N ALA A 27 8.43 1.40 -9.30
CA ALA A 27 9.73 1.85 -8.80
C ALA A 27 9.70 3.35 -8.42
N ARG A 28 9.15 4.21 -9.29
CA ARG A 28 9.00 5.65 -9.00
C ARG A 28 8.10 5.91 -7.78
N ARG A 29 6.98 5.19 -7.68
CA ARG A 29 6.07 5.32 -6.52
C ARG A 29 6.75 4.87 -5.24
N ALA A 30 7.50 3.77 -5.26
CA ALA A 30 8.24 3.29 -4.11
C ALA A 30 9.30 4.30 -3.66
N ALA A 31 10.09 4.85 -4.60
CA ALA A 31 11.09 5.88 -4.31
C ALA A 31 10.45 7.15 -3.72
N HIS A 32 9.31 7.59 -4.26
CA HIS A 32 8.59 8.75 -3.74
C HIS A 32 8.06 8.51 -2.32
N LEU A 33 7.49 7.34 -2.04
CA LEU A 33 7.04 6.99 -0.69
C LEU A 33 8.21 6.94 0.29
N GLN A 34 9.33 6.33 -0.10
CA GLN A 34 10.54 6.29 0.72
C GLN A 34 11.07 7.70 1.03
N ALA A 35 11.07 8.61 0.05
CA ALA A 35 11.51 9.98 0.25
C ALA A 35 10.61 10.75 1.24
N LEU A 36 9.28 10.51 1.18
CA LEU A 36 8.35 11.09 2.14
C LEU A 36 8.55 10.51 3.55
N GLU A 37 8.72 9.20 3.66
CA GLU A 37 8.98 8.51 4.94
C GLU A 37 10.27 9.03 5.58
N GLN A 38 11.35 9.19 4.80
CA GLN A 38 12.60 9.76 5.28
C GLN A 38 12.43 11.20 5.78
N ARG A 39 11.78 12.06 5.00
CA ARG A 39 11.56 13.46 5.39
C ARG A 39 10.73 13.57 6.67
N VAL A 40 9.75 12.68 6.86
CA VAL A 40 8.97 12.65 8.11
C VAL A 40 9.85 12.23 9.28
N SER A 41 10.72 11.22 9.11
CA SER A 41 11.68 10.81 10.15
C SER A 41 12.56 11.97 10.58
N GLU A 42 13.16 12.68 9.63
CA GLU A 42 14.02 13.85 9.90
C GLU A 42 13.26 14.94 10.68
N LEU A 43 12.03 15.25 10.25
CA LEU A 43 11.19 16.24 10.94
C LEU A 43 10.76 15.78 12.34
N GLU A 44 10.50 14.49 12.55
CA GLU A 44 10.14 13.94 13.86
C GLU A 44 11.33 13.97 14.83
N GLU A 45 12.54 13.68 14.36
CA GLU A 45 13.78 13.81 15.11
C GLU A 45 14.04 15.27 15.51
N GLU A 46 13.98 16.20 14.56
CA GLU A 46 14.10 17.64 14.84
C GLU A 46 13.05 18.12 15.85
N ASN A 47 11.78 17.69 15.68
CA ASN A 47 10.71 18.07 16.61
C ASN A 47 10.95 17.54 18.02
N SER A 48 11.45 16.31 18.14
CA SER A 48 11.83 15.71 19.44
C SER A 48 12.93 16.53 20.13
N CYS A 49 13.98 16.88 19.39
CA CYS A 49 15.07 17.73 19.90
C CYS A 49 14.57 19.11 20.35
N LEU A 50 13.74 19.76 19.55
CA LEU A 50 13.16 21.07 19.90
C LEU A 50 12.25 20.99 21.13
N ARG A 51 11.44 19.93 21.26
CA ARG A 51 10.61 19.73 22.45
C ARG A 51 11.44 19.52 23.71
N GLN A 52 12.52 18.73 23.62
CA GLN A 52 13.44 18.55 24.74
C GLN A 52 14.12 19.86 25.14
N ALA A 53 14.63 20.63 24.16
CA ALA A 53 15.28 21.91 24.42
C ALA A 53 14.35 22.94 25.09
N LEU A 54 13.06 22.90 24.77
CA LEU A 54 12.03 23.79 25.32
C LEU A 54 11.29 23.21 26.53
N ASN A 55 11.72 22.05 27.05
CA ASN A 55 11.03 21.30 28.12
C ASN A 55 9.53 21.09 27.87
N LEU A 56 9.15 20.90 26.60
CA LEU A 56 7.79 20.60 26.20
C LEU A 56 7.50 19.10 26.31
N PRO A 57 6.23 18.72 26.58
CA PRO A 57 5.86 17.31 26.60
C PRO A 57 6.12 16.63 25.25
N PRO A 58 6.30 15.30 25.21
CA PRO A 58 6.43 14.54 23.96
C PRO A 58 5.25 14.77 23.01
N ALA A 59 5.48 14.62 21.71
CA ALA A 59 4.43 14.75 20.72
C ALA A 59 3.37 13.62 20.90
N ASN A 60 2.11 14.00 21.08
CA ASN A 60 0.99 13.04 21.17
C ASN A 60 0.60 12.55 19.78
N ARG A 61 1.43 11.69 19.19
CA ARG A 61 1.20 11.11 17.85
C ARG A 61 1.43 9.60 17.91
N PRO A 62 0.50 8.78 17.39
CA PRO A 62 0.74 7.35 17.27
C PRO A 62 1.84 7.08 16.24
N THR A 63 2.62 6.03 16.47
CA THR A 63 3.66 5.59 15.54
C THR A 63 3.04 5.28 14.17
N LEU A 64 3.65 5.76 13.08
CA LEU A 64 3.21 5.42 11.74
C LEU A 64 3.27 3.91 11.53
N GLY A 65 2.13 3.31 11.16
CA GLY A 65 2.06 1.90 10.80
C GLY A 65 2.88 1.62 9.54
N LYS A 66 3.47 0.42 9.46
CA LYS A 66 4.12 0.00 8.21
C LYS A 66 3.06 -0.19 7.14
N GLY A 67 3.24 0.47 6.00
CA GLY A 67 2.29 0.43 4.88
C GLY A 67 2.01 -0.98 4.34
N PRO A 68 0.97 -1.14 3.50
CA PRO A 68 0.49 -2.45 3.02
C PRO A 68 1.49 -3.23 2.15
N THR A 69 2.59 -2.60 1.73
CA THR A 69 3.71 -3.25 1.03
C THR A 69 4.80 -3.77 1.97
N GLY A 70 4.60 -3.64 3.29
CA GLY A 70 5.51 -4.07 4.34
C GLY A 70 5.91 -5.53 4.16
N LYS A 71 7.20 -5.77 3.95
CA LYS A 71 7.81 -7.09 3.92
C LYS A 71 7.93 -7.73 5.32
N ASP A 72 7.08 -7.34 6.26
CA ASP A 72 7.04 -7.90 7.61
C ASP A 72 5.67 -8.53 7.86
N LYS A 73 5.67 -9.69 8.55
CA LYS A 73 4.45 -10.44 8.85
C LYS A 73 3.41 -9.55 9.55
N PRO A 74 2.12 -9.69 9.24
CA PRO A 74 1.08 -8.99 9.98
C PRO A 74 1.19 -9.36 11.46
N LYS A 75 1.35 -8.35 12.31
CA LYS A 75 1.20 -8.50 13.76
C LYS A 75 -0.25 -8.88 14.02
N THR A 76 -0.47 -10.04 14.63
CA THR A 76 -1.80 -10.59 14.91
C THR A 76 -2.67 -9.52 15.54
N TYR A 77 -3.70 -9.12 14.81
CA TYR A 77 -4.71 -8.17 15.25
C TYR A 77 -5.45 -8.77 16.45
N ASN A 78 -5.36 -8.13 17.63
CA ASN A 78 -6.11 -8.52 18.82
C ASN A 78 -7.51 -7.86 18.74
N PRO A 79 -8.61 -8.63 18.65
CA PRO A 79 -9.94 -8.11 18.31
C PRO A 79 -10.66 -7.29 19.39
N HIS A 80 -10.01 -6.91 20.50
CA HIS A 80 -10.68 -6.23 21.61
C HIS A 80 -10.82 -4.70 21.50
N SER A 81 -10.41 -4.05 20.40
CA SER A 81 -10.41 -2.58 20.31
C SER A 81 -11.27 -1.95 19.20
N LEU A 82 -12.12 -2.70 18.49
CA LEU A 82 -13.01 -2.15 17.43
C LEU A 82 -14.51 -2.17 17.77
N ALA A 83 -14.87 -2.27 19.04
CA ALA A 83 -16.24 -1.99 19.46
C ALA A 83 -16.43 -0.47 19.59
N THR A 84 -16.57 0.25 18.47
CA THR A 84 -17.31 1.52 18.32
C THR A 84 -17.08 2.06 16.90
N MET A 85 -18.16 2.36 16.19
CA MET A 85 -18.29 2.85 14.79
C MET A 85 -18.67 1.79 13.73
N SER A 86 -19.83 1.17 13.94
CA SER A 86 -20.67 0.58 12.89
C SER A 86 -21.73 1.59 12.46
N MET A 87 -21.51 2.28 11.35
CA MET A 87 -22.51 2.87 10.42
C MET A 87 -21.69 3.20 9.15
N HIS A 88 -21.96 2.75 7.93
CA HIS A 88 -23.15 2.97 7.13
C HIS A 88 -23.21 1.93 6.00
N SER A 89 -24.41 1.38 5.78
CA SER A 89 -24.76 0.55 4.63
C SER A 89 -24.61 1.34 3.33
N ARG A 90 -23.99 0.74 2.31
CA ARG A 90 -24.11 1.18 0.91
C ARG A 90 -24.28 -0.06 0.04
N ASP A 91 -25.54 -0.39 -0.21
CA ASP A 91 -25.97 -1.16 -1.35
C ASP A 91 -25.49 -0.46 -2.63
N PHE A 92 -24.73 -1.18 -3.45
CA PHE A 92 -24.50 -0.83 -4.85
C PHE A 92 -24.60 -2.11 -5.67
N SER A 93 -25.84 -2.54 -5.89
CA SER A 93 -26.19 -3.49 -6.93
C SER A 93 -26.18 -2.80 -8.29
N ASP A 94 -25.59 -3.50 -9.25
CA ASP A 94 -25.85 -3.45 -10.69
C ASP A 94 -24.93 -2.58 -11.58
N SER A 95 -24.09 -3.27 -12.35
CA SER A 95 -23.46 -2.77 -13.58
C SER A 95 -23.13 -3.98 -14.48
N PRO A 96 -23.70 -4.08 -15.69
CA PRO A 96 -23.62 -5.28 -16.53
C PRO A 96 -22.27 -5.41 -17.27
N PRO A 97 -21.92 -6.63 -17.75
CA PRO A 97 -20.66 -6.91 -18.41
C PRO A 97 -20.55 -6.25 -19.79
N SER A 98 -19.39 -5.66 -20.07
CA SER A 98 -19.02 -5.01 -21.32
C SER A 98 -19.15 -5.95 -22.53
N THR A 99 -20.10 -5.66 -23.43
CA THR A 99 -20.32 -6.39 -24.68
C THR A 99 -19.14 -6.19 -25.63
N ARG A 100 -18.42 -7.28 -25.92
CA ARG A 100 -17.44 -7.41 -27.01
C ARG A 100 -18.19 -7.34 -28.35
N MET A 101 -18.19 -6.18 -29.01
CA MET A 101 -18.67 -6.10 -30.40
C MET A 101 -17.72 -6.86 -31.32
N SER A 102 -18.25 -7.90 -31.96
CA SER A 102 -17.63 -8.59 -33.09
C SER A 102 -17.80 -7.71 -34.33
N SER A 103 -16.70 -7.21 -34.90
CA SER A 103 -16.72 -6.54 -36.20
C SER A 103 -16.43 -7.58 -37.30
N HIS A 104 -17.48 -8.13 -37.88
CA HIS A 104 -17.42 -8.66 -39.24
C HIS A 104 -18.06 -7.62 -40.17
N SER A 105 -17.33 -7.25 -41.22
CA SER A 105 -17.90 -6.69 -42.45
C SER A 105 -16.97 -6.97 -43.63
N PRO A 106 -17.54 -7.10 -44.84
CA PRO A 106 -17.04 -7.91 -45.96
C PRO A 106 -15.88 -7.30 -46.76
#